data_AF-A0A536VNF4-F1
#
_entry.id   AF-A0A536VNF4-F1
#
_cell.length_a   1.000
_cell.length_b   1.000
_cell.length_c   1.000
_cell.angle_alpha   90.00
_cell.angle_beta   90.00
_cell.angle_gamma   90.00
#
_symmetry.space_group_name_H-M   'P 1'
#
loop_
_entity.id
_entity.type
_entity.pdbx_description
1 polymer ?
#
loop_
_entity_poly.entity_id
_entity_poly.type
_entity_poly.pdbx_seq_one_letter_code
_entity_poly.pdbx_strand_id
1 'polypeptide(L)'
;MPSRRDPAKTQPSISGQPTPRLPHEHDESSDSQHSEPRRVVKQGEDDVQRGLVDTDRGEPARRTYERLRRGAAPQAPPRKSK
;
A
#
# COMPACT_ATOMS: atom_id res chain seq x y z
N MET A 1 -8.96 19.16 -35.95
CA MET A 1 -9.32 18.08 -35.00
C MET A 1 -8.85 18.49 -33.62
N PRO A 2 -9.72 18.72 -32.62
CA PRO A 2 -9.24 19.08 -31.28
C PRO A 2 -8.60 17.85 -30.63
N SER A 3 -7.34 17.99 -30.24
CA SER A 3 -6.55 16.94 -29.57
C SER A 3 -7.24 16.53 -28.26
N ARG A 4 -7.49 15.23 -28.09
CA ARG A 4 -7.94 14.66 -26.81
C ARG A 4 -6.89 15.01 -25.76
N ARG A 5 -7.25 15.87 -24.79
CA ARG A 5 -6.43 16.06 -23.59
C ARG A 5 -6.65 14.84 -22.70
N ASP A 6 -5.59 14.11 -22.39
CA ASP A 6 -5.65 13.08 -21.36
C ASP A 6 -5.98 13.78 -20.03
N PRO A 7 -7.10 13.48 -19.37
CA PRO A 7 -7.52 14.18 -18.15
C PRO A 7 -6.54 14.02 -16.99
N ALA A 8 -5.60 13.09 -17.08
CA ALA A 8 -4.54 12.87 -16.10
C ALA A 8 -3.35 13.85 -16.24
N LYS A 9 -3.20 14.57 -17.36
CA LYS A 9 -2.08 15.48 -17.61
C LYS A 9 -2.50 16.93 -17.39
N THR A 10 -2.50 17.38 -16.14
CA THR A 10 -2.72 18.80 -15.80
C THR A 10 -1.50 19.61 -16.26
N GLN A 11 -1.70 20.60 -17.14
CA GLN A 11 -0.64 21.49 -17.63
C GLN A 11 -0.86 22.89 -17.07
N PRO A 12 0.16 23.53 -16.47
CA PRO A 12 0.02 24.89 -16.01
C PRO A 12 -0.06 25.83 -17.22
N SER A 13 -0.95 26.81 -17.12
CA SER A 13 -1.04 27.88 -18.10
C SER A 13 -1.13 29.22 -17.39
N ILE A 14 -0.26 30.16 -17.75
CA ILE A 14 -0.38 31.56 -17.34
C ILE A 14 -0.88 32.33 -18.56
N SER A 15 -1.98 33.08 -18.42
CA SER A 15 -2.58 33.85 -19.52
C SER A 15 -2.92 33.03 -20.79
N GLY A 16 -3.21 31.73 -20.63
CA GLY A 16 -3.51 30.83 -21.74
C GLY A 16 -2.28 30.33 -22.53
N GLN A 17 -1.07 30.69 -22.09
CA GLN A 17 0.17 30.17 -22.68
C GLN A 17 0.72 29.01 -21.83
N PRO A 18 1.18 27.92 -22.46
CA PRO A 18 1.80 26.82 -21.75
C PRO A 18 3.14 27.28 -21.16
N THR A 19 3.27 27.14 -19.85
CA THR A 19 4.49 27.51 -19.10
C THR A 19 5.17 26.26 -18.55
N PRO A 20 6.50 26.26 -18.37
CA PRO A 20 7.17 25.22 -17.60
C PRO A 20 6.57 25.13 -16.20
N ARG A 21 6.34 23.91 -15.71
CA ARG A 21 5.85 23.66 -14.34
C ARG A 21 6.91 24.04 -13.31
N LEU A 22 6.45 24.46 -12.14
CA LEU A 22 7.32 24.61 -10.97
C LEU A 22 7.70 23.23 -10.41
N PRO A 23 8.80 23.10 -9.64
CA PRO A 23 9.23 21.80 -9.10
C PRO A 23 8.14 21.05 -8.33
N HIS A 24 7.38 21.75 -7.48
CA HIS A 24 6.29 21.14 -6.70
C HIS A 24 5.08 20.76 -7.58
N GLU A 25 4.84 21.46 -8.68
CA GLU A 25 3.79 21.12 -9.65
C GLU A 25 4.18 19.91 -10.52
N HIS A 26 5.48 19.71 -10.73
CA HIS A 26 6.00 18.49 -11.34
C HIS A 26 5.82 17.30 -10.41
N ASP A 27 6.17 17.40 -9.14
CA ASP A 27 6.05 16.26 -8.20
C ASP A 27 4.59 15.77 -8.03
N GLU A 28 3.63 16.69 -8.13
CA GLU A 28 2.19 16.38 -8.06
C GLU A 28 1.59 15.87 -9.38
N SER A 29 2.36 15.85 -10.47
CA SER A 29 1.84 15.46 -11.79
C SER A 29 1.84 13.94 -11.99
N SER A 30 0.82 13.41 -12.67
CA SER A 30 0.65 11.97 -12.88
C SER A 30 1.79 11.33 -13.70
N ASP A 31 2.39 12.11 -14.59
CA ASP A 31 3.55 11.75 -15.39
C ASP A 31 4.84 11.61 -14.55
N SER A 32 4.89 12.17 -13.35
CA SER A 32 6.04 11.99 -12.44
C SER A 32 6.10 10.62 -11.79
N GLN A 33 5.00 9.85 -11.84
CA GLN A 33 4.96 8.47 -11.37
C GLN A 33 5.24 7.45 -12.48
N HIS A 34 5.55 7.91 -13.70
CA HIS A 34 5.82 7.01 -14.81
C HIS A 34 7.19 6.36 -14.64
N SER A 35 7.19 5.08 -14.26
CA SER A 35 8.39 4.25 -14.17
C SER A 35 8.07 2.84 -14.63
N GLU A 36 9.09 2.12 -15.10
CA GLU A 36 8.94 0.70 -15.40
C GLU A 36 8.44 -0.06 -14.17
N PRO A 37 7.51 -1.03 -14.33
CA PRO A 37 7.00 -1.79 -13.20
C PRO A 37 8.15 -2.48 -12.46
N ARG A 38 8.24 -2.24 -11.15
CA ARG A 38 9.28 -2.82 -10.30
C ARG A 38 9.18 -4.34 -10.34
N ARG A 39 10.32 -5.03 -10.26
CA ARG A 39 10.37 -6.50 -10.29
C ARG A 39 9.44 -7.16 -9.27
N VAL A 40 9.35 -6.59 -8.07
CA VAL A 40 8.46 -7.08 -7.00
C VAL A 40 6.98 -7.00 -7.35
N VAL A 41 6.57 -6.02 -8.16
CA VAL A 41 5.18 -5.88 -8.62
C VAL A 41 4.86 -6.96 -9.65
N LYS A 42 5.76 -7.20 -10.61
CA LYS A 42 5.62 -8.27 -11.61
C LYS A 42 5.56 -9.65 -10.95
N GLN A 43 6.41 -9.88 -9.95
CA GLN A 43 6.38 -11.14 -9.19
C GLN A 43 5.02 -11.35 -8.50
N GLY A 44 4.49 -10.32 -7.84
CA GLY A 44 3.17 -10.41 -7.20
C GLY A 44 2.04 -10.69 -8.18
N GLU A 45 2.09 -10.12 -9.38
CA GLU A 45 1.17 -10.46 -10.48
C GLU A 45 1.30 -11.94 -10.86
N ASP A 46 2.51 -12.41 -11.12
CA ASP A 46 2.74 -13.80 -11.51
C ASP A 46 2.31 -14.79 -10.42
N ASP A 47 2.47 -14.43 -9.15
CA ASP A 47 2.06 -15.25 -8.00
C ASP A 47 0.53 -15.40 -7.97
N VAL A 48 -0.19 -14.31 -8.16
CA VAL A 48 -1.66 -14.30 -8.24
C VAL A 48 -2.15 -15.09 -9.46
N GLN A 49 -1.52 -14.89 -10.62
CA GLN A 49 -1.86 -15.64 -11.85
C GLN A 49 -1.64 -17.14 -11.69
N ARG A 50 -0.60 -17.53 -10.95
CA ARG A 50 -0.32 -18.93 -10.60
C ARG A 50 -1.23 -19.47 -9.50
N GLY A 51 -2.09 -18.65 -8.90
CA GLY A 51 -3.01 -19.03 -7.85
C GLY A 51 -2.34 -19.26 -6.50
N LEU A 52 -1.17 -18.66 -6.26
CA LEU A 52 -0.52 -18.71 -4.95
C LEU A 52 -1.42 -18.00 -3.93
N VAL A 53 -1.84 -18.76 -2.92
CA VAL A 53 -2.65 -18.25 -1.81
C VAL A 53 -1.72 -17.58 -0.81
N ASP A 54 -2.22 -16.53 -0.15
CA ASP A 54 -1.52 -15.87 0.94
C ASP A 54 -1.03 -16.90 1.98
N THR A 55 0.24 -16.79 2.35
CA THR A 55 0.91 -17.70 3.29
C THR A 55 1.00 -17.10 4.69
N ASP A 56 0.31 -15.98 4.94
CA ASP A 56 0.24 -15.37 6.26
C ASP A 56 -0.20 -16.38 7.33
N ARG A 57 0.49 -16.30 8.48
CA ARG A 57 0.20 -17.11 9.66
C ARG A 57 -0.60 -16.34 10.71
N GLY A 58 -1.04 -15.11 10.42
CA GLY A 58 -1.77 -14.24 11.32
C GLY A 58 -2.96 -14.92 12.01
N GLU A 59 -3.94 -15.40 11.25
CA GLU A 59 -5.14 -16.02 11.83
C GLU A 59 -4.85 -17.38 12.52
N PRO A 60 -4.04 -18.30 11.94
CA PRO A 60 -3.58 -19.47 12.66
C PRO A 60 -2.88 -19.15 13.99
N ALA A 61 -1.96 -18.18 14.00
CA ALA A 61 -1.22 -17.75 15.20
C ALA A 61 -2.15 -17.08 16.22
N ARG A 62 -3.12 -16.29 15.77
CA ARG A 62 -4.13 -15.67 16.64
C ARG A 62 -4.97 -16.74 17.34
N ARG A 63 -5.42 -17.76 16.59
CA ARG A 63 -6.20 -18.89 17.14
C ARG A 63 -5.42 -19.70 18.16
N THR A 64 -4.15 -19.98 17.91
CA THR A 64 -3.30 -20.70 18.88
C THR A 64 -3.11 -19.88 20.15
N TYR A 65 -2.80 -18.59 20.01
CA TYR A 65 -2.67 -17.67 21.15
C TYR A 65 -3.94 -17.64 22.02
N GLU A 66 -5.12 -17.46 21.40
CA GLU A 66 -6.36 -17.44 22.16
C GLU A 66 -6.65 -18.76 22.87
N ARG A 67 -6.36 -19.90 22.24
CA ARG A 67 -6.53 -21.23 22.86
C ARG A 67 -5.62 -21.40 24.08
N LEU A 68 -4.36 -20.99 23.97
CA LEU A 68 -3.41 -21.03 25.08
C LEU A 68 -3.83 -20.08 26.20
N ARG A 69 -4.25 -18.87 25.87
CA ARG A 69 -4.76 -17.88 26.83
C ARG A 69 -6.01 -18.38 27.56
N ARG A 70 -6.93 -19.06 26.87
CA ARG A 70 -8.13 -19.66 27.47
C ARG A 70 -7.83 -20.88 28.34
N GLY A 71 -6.79 -21.65 28.01
CA GLY A 71 -6.33 -22.81 28.79
C GLY A 71 -5.40 -22.46 29.96
N ALA A 72 -4.82 -21.26 29.95
CA ALA A 72 -4.10 -20.72 31.09
C ALA A 72 -5.11 -20.33 32.19
N ALA A 73 -5.04 -21.01 33.34
CA ALA A 73 -5.74 -20.57 34.54
C ALA A 73 -5.40 -19.11 34.84
N PRO A 74 -6.33 -18.30 35.39
CA PRO A 74 -6.02 -16.92 35.74
C PRO A 74 -4.84 -16.90 36.71
N GLN A 75 -3.73 -16.30 36.29
CA GLN A 75 -2.63 -16.00 37.21
C GLN A 75 -3.20 -15.16 38.36
N ALA A 76 -3.27 -15.76 39.55
CA ALA A 76 -3.69 -15.06 40.76
C ALA A 76 -2.77 -13.85 40.97
N PRO A 77 -3.31 -12.65 41.28
CA PRO A 77 -2.48 -11.48 41.51
C PRO A 77 -1.49 -11.76 42.66
N PRO A 78 -0.26 -11.20 42.61
CA PRO A 78 0.72 -11.42 43.66
C PRO A 78 0.12 -10.99 45.01
N ARG A 79 0.05 -11.93 45.95
CA ARG A 79 -0.40 -11.63 47.33
C ARG A 79 0.64 -10.68 47.92
N LYS A 80 0.25 -9.44 48.21
CA LYS A 80 1.11 -8.50 48.95
C LYS A 80 1.32 -9.07 50.36
N SER A 81 2.57 -9.44 50.65
CA SER A 81 3.02 -9.76 52.01
C SER A 81 2.87 -8.52 52.89
N LYS A 82 2.35 -8.72 54.09
CA LYS A 82 2.07 -7.69 55.09
C LYS A 82 3.32 -7.34 55.89
#